data_AF-A0AAU3W370-F1
#
_entry.id   AF-A0AAU3W370-F1
#
_cell.length_a   1.000
_cell.length_b   1.000
_cell.length_c   1.000
_cell.angle_alpha   90.00
_cell.angle_beta   90.00
_cell.angle_gamma   90.00
#
_symmetry.space_group_name_H-M   'P 1'
#
loop_
_entity.id
_entity.type
_entity.pdbx_description
1 polymer ?
#
loop_
_entity_poly.entity_id
_entity_poly.type
_entity_poly.pdbx_seq_one_letter_code
_entity_poly.pdbx_strand_id
1 'polypeptide(L)'
;MDQLDLFAEEIPKTFTARRTPPRPAPAPRPAPAPEPRPVVAADDEPDSLFADPRPELPSVQTSIPAPRRIAPLLIGNPRDAGQRLGEAVADTWHASNWGGYRIDIPVSIIGGLALFPIKGHTEDVTRIISNSTDWELLQGYREIYAHAWAHRPDLGARMAPLMGWLTEDGVEEKAYAVRRVTETALRYGILQLTGDPDPYNRSDTDVMSWTITSLRSHGAKQGLGEYHTPPELCDLMARMLLGDELPEKGWRFHEPAGGTGGMFRAAAQHLRELQADPADYAWALNELEPLAAAGAAVNAIVWGLGPNVVIACGDTLADGGLSDRTARERKHLFEERDQILGYIAAVDAAQEAFALVDRLTGAQAV
;
A
#
# COMPACT_ATOMS: atom_id res chain seq x y z
N MET A 1 54.46 -7.27 -31.03
CA MET A 1 53.48 -6.19 -30.97
C MET A 1 52.33 -6.74 -30.15
N ASP A 2 52.39 -6.87 -28.83
CA ASP A 2 52.71 -5.90 -27.76
C ASP A 2 51.85 -4.64 -27.83
N GLN A 3 50.71 -4.67 -27.14
CA GLN A 3 49.94 -3.51 -26.71
C GLN A 3 48.92 -3.91 -25.62
N LEU A 4 49.42 -4.20 -24.42
CA LEU A 4 48.63 -4.24 -23.17
C LEU A 4 49.48 -3.62 -22.07
N ASP A 5 49.55 -2.29 -22.03
CA ASP A 5 50.20 -1.54 -20.93
C ASP A 5 49.66 -0.10 -20.90
N LEU A 6 48.45 0.08 -20.35
CA LEU A 6 47.82 1.41 -20.30
C LEU A 6 47.03 1.71 -19.02
N PHE A 7 47.23 0.95 -17.93
CA PHE A 7 46.62 1.25 -16.63
C PHE A 7 47.52 0.92 -15.43
N ALA A 8 48.80 1.31 -15.51
CA ALA A 8 49.67 1.36 -14.33
C ALA A 8 49.86 2.83 -13.90
N GLU A 9 48.90 3.36 -13.16
CA GLU A 9 49.09 4.57 -12.35
C GLU A 9 48.90 4.27 -10.86
N GLU A 10 49.81 4.83 -10.07
CA GLU A 10 50.06 4.56 -8.66
C GLU A 10 48.89 4.95 -7.76
N ILE A 11 48.42 4.02 -6.93
CA ILE A 11 47.49 4.30 -5.84
C ILE A 11 48.25 5.09 -4.73
N PRO A 12 47.76 6.26 -4.30
CA PRO A 12 48.37 7.02 -3.22
C PRO A 12 48.39 6.23 -1.90
N LYS A 13 49.55 6.15 -1.24
CA LYS A 13 49.83 5.42 0.02
C LYS A 13 49.16 6.01 1.28
N THR A 14 48.03 6.70 1.16
CA THR A 14 47.29 7.27 2.31
C THR A 14 46.07 6.48 2.75
N PHE A 15 45.80 5.31 2.15
CA PHE A 15 44.65 4.45 2.50
C PHE A 15 44.99 3.20 3.34
N THR A 16 46.18 3.12 3.95
CA THR A 16 46.53 2.04 4.89
C THR A 16 46.49 2.51 6.33
N ALA A 17 45.29 2.77 6.85
CA ALA A 17 45.02 2.81 8.28
C ALA A 17 43.62 2.24 8.56
N ARG A 18 43.49 0.90 8.47
CA ARG A 18 42.35 0.19 9.06
C ARG A 18 42.39 0.40 10.57
N ARG A 19 41.54 1.30 11.09
CA ARG A 19 41.17 1.29 12.50
C ARG A 19 40.39 0.01 12.76
N THR A 20 40.97 -0.88 13.56
CA THR A 20 40.27 -2.02 14.15
C THR A 20 39.05 -1.49 14.92
N PRO A 21 37.82 -1.97 14.67
CA PRO A 21 36.67 -1.56 15.46
C PRO A 21 36.84 -2.05 16.90
N PRO A 22 36.45 -1.26 17.91
CA PRO A 22 36.48 -1.71 19.30
C PRO A 22 35.55 -2.91 19.49
N ARG A 23 36.04 -3.89 20.24
CA ARG A 23 35.34 -5.12 20.60
C ARG A 23 34.00 -4.75 21.29
N PRO A 24 32.87 -5.39 20.93
CA PRO A 24 31.60 -5.13 21.60
C PRO A 24 31.70 -5.44 23.09
N ALA A 25 31.18 -4.56 23.93
CA ALA A 25 31.03 -4.82 25.35
C ALA A 25 30.10 -6.04 25.56
N PRO A 26 30.37 -6.91 26.54
CA PRO A 26 29.49 -8.04 26.86
C PRO A 26 28.11 -7.52 27.29
N ALA A 27 27.06 -8.17 26.78
CA ALA A 27 25.68 -7.83 27.07
C ALA A 27 25.40 -7.87 28.59
N PRO A 28 24.64 -6.90 29.14
CA PRO A 28 24.21 -6.94 30.52
C PRO A 28 23.33 -8.18 30.77
N ARG A 29 23.53 -8.83 31.93
CA ARG A 29 22.74 -9.98 32.35
C ARG A 29 21.25 -9.61 32.42
N PRO A 30 20.34 -10.51 32.00
CA PRO A 30 18.91 -10.29 32.14
C PRO A 30 18.56 -10.11 33.62
N ALA A 31 17.74 -9.09 33.89
CA ALA A 31 17.15 -8.90 35.21
C ALA A 31 16.25 -10.09 35.55
N PRO A 32 16.22 -10.55 36.81
CA PRO A 32 15.32 -11.63 37.23
C PRO A 32 13.87 -11.21 37.02
N ALA A 33 13.06 -12.16 36.55
CA ALA A 33 11.63 -11.97 36.31
C ALA A 33 10.91 -11.54 37.61
N PRO A 34 9.98 -10.57 37.55
CA PRO A 34 9.19 -10.20 38.71
C PRO A 34 8.34 -11.39 39.17
N GLU A 35 8.31 -11.61 40.49
CA GLU A 35 7.49 -12.65 41.10
C GLU A 35 6.00 -12.43 40.79
N PRO A 36 5.25 -13.52 40.51
CA PRO A 36 3.82 -13.43 40.21
C PRO A 36 3.07 -12.93 41.44
N ARG A 37 2.35 -11.80 41.28
CA ARG A 37 1.41 -11.33 42.29
C ARG A 37 0.26 -12.33 42.42
N PRO A 38 -0.21 -12.62 43.64
CA PRO A 38 -1.36 -13.50 43.85
C PRO A 38 -2.61 -12.86 43.24
N VAL A 39 -3.27 -13.62 42.36
CA VAL A 39 -4.59 -13.30 41.84
C VAL A 39 -5.58 -13.45 42.99
N VAL A 40 -6.15 -12.34 43.43
CA VAL A 40 -7.29 -12.34 44.35
C VAL A 40 -8.49 -12.85 43.55
N ALA A 41 -9.07 -13.96 44.00
CA ALA A 41 -10.33 -14.47 43.46
C ALA A 41 -11.43 -13.45 43.73
N ALA A 42 -11.96 -12.84 42.67
CA ALA A 42 -13.23 -12.14 42.72
C ALA A 42 -14.31 -13.18 42.42
N ASP A 43 -14.95 -13.67 43.48
CA ASP A 43 -16.27 -14.28 43.41
C ASP A 43 -17.26 -13.16 43.09
N ASP A 44 -17.69 -13.06 41.83
CA ASP A 44 -18.96 -12.43 41.42
C ASP A 44 -19.34 -12.97 40.03
N GLU A 45 -20.53 -13.56 39.93
CA GLU A 45 -21.08 -14.14 38.69
C GLU A 45 -21.31 -13.07 37.59
N PRO A 46 -20.92 -13.30 36.32
CA PRO A 46 -21.14 -12.33 35.25
C PRO A 46 -22.45 -12.63 34.50
N ASP A 47 -23.56 -12.07 34.99
CA ASP A 47 -24.87 -12.14 34.33
C ASP A 47 -25.06 -11.09 33.21
N SER A 48 -23.96 -10.61 32.59
CA SER A 48 -24.00 -9.48 31.63
C SER A 48 -23.03 -9.58 30.46
N LEU A 49 -22.62 -10.80 30.07
CA LEU A 49 -21.75 -11.04 28.90
C LEU A 49 -22.39 -10.70 27.53
N PHE A 50 -23.67 -10.30 27.49
CA PHE A 50 -24.39 -9.92 26.26
C PHE A 50 -25.16 -8.58 26.37
N ALA A 51 -24.85 -7.74 27.35
CA ALA A 51 -25.39 -6.39 27.38
C ALA A 51 -24.60 -5.48 26.41
N ASP A 52 -25.25 -5.07 25.33
CA ASP A 52 -24.76 -4.09 24.34
C ASP A 52 -24.26 -2.82 25.04
N PRO A 53 -22.95 -2.48 25.01
CA PRO A 53 -22.42 -1.32 25.71
C PRO A 53 -22.58 -0.08 24.83
N ARG A 54 -23.74 0.10 24.20
CA ARG A 54 -24.11 1.37 23.56
C ARG A 54 -24.54 2.33 24.67
N PRO A 55 -23.75 3.37 25.01
CA PRO A 55 -24.29 4.46 25.78
C PRO A 55 -25.45 5.07 24.98
N GLU A 56 -26.66 5.09 25.55
CA GLU A 56 -27.77 5.86 25.01
C GLU A 56 -27.34 7.32 24.94
N LEU A 57 -26.99 7.78 23.74
CA LEU A 57 -26.63 9.17 23.51
C LEU A 57 -27.89 10.02 23.70
N PRO A 58 -27.82 11.14 24.45
CA PRO A 58 -28.91 12.08 24.52
C PRO A 58 -29.26 12.56 23.10
N SER A 59 -30.57 12.60 22.80
CA SER A 59 -31.13 13.01 21.52
C SER A 59 -30.92 14.50 21.27
N VAL A 60 -29.67 14.87 20.95
CA VAL A 60 -29.37 16.17 20.34
C VAL A 60 -29.79 16.05 18.89
N GLN A 61 -30.85 16.77 18.51
CA GLN A 61 -31.15 17.08 17.11
C GLN A 61 -29.96 17.86 16.53
N THR A 62 -28.94 17.15 16.10
CA THR A 62 -27.86 17.71 15.29
C THR A 62 -28.45 17.98 13.91
N SER A 63 -28.47 19.26 13.53
CA SER A 63 -28.77 19.66 12.16
C SER A 63 -27.87 18.85 11.23
N ILE A 64 -28.46 18.05 10.33
CA ILE A 64 -27.71 17.32 9.30
C ILE A 64 -26.87 18.36 8.55
N PRO A 65 -25.53 18.32 8.62
CA PRO A 65 -24.71 19.29 7.94
C PRO A 65 -24.96 19.19 6.44
N ALA A 66 -25.00 20.34 5.77
CA ALA A 66 -25.19 20.38 4.32
C ALA A 66 -24.15 19.50 3.62
N PRO A 67 -24.55 18.71 2.60
CA PRO A 67 -23.66 17.76 1.94
C PRO A 67 -22.42 18.47 1.38
N ARG A 68 -21.23 18.02 1.80
CA ARG A 68 -19.96 18.57 1.31
C ARG A 68 -19.75 18.11 -0.13
N ARG A 69 -19.63 19.06 -1.06
CA ARG A 69 -19.25 18.78 -2.45
C ARG A 69 -17.80 19.17 -2.66
N ILE A 70 -16.94 18.18 -2.94
CA ILE A 70 -15.58 18.41 -3.42
C ILE A 70 -15.61 18.27 -4.94
N ALA A 71 -15.32 19.37 -5.65
CA ALA A 71 -15.10 19.33 -7.09
C ALA A 71 -13.60 19.12 -7.37
N PRO A 72 -13.22 18.16 -8.23
CA PRO A 72 -11.82 17.87 -8.53
C PRO A 72 -11.20 18.99 -9.40
N LEU A 73 -9.95 19.33 -9.13
CA LEU A 73 -9.15 20.28 -9.91
C LEU A 73 -8.30 19.55 -10.95
N LEU A 74 -8.94 19.00 -11.99
CA LEU A 74 -8.23 18.42 -13.13
C LEU A 74 -7.93 19.51 -14.17
N ILE A 75 -6.75 20.11 -14.10
CA ILE A 75 -6.29 21.12 -15.05
C ILE A 75 -4.96 20.67 -15.65
N GLY A 76 -4.87 20.40 -16.95
CA GLY A 76 -3.58 20.08 -17.62
C GLY A 76 -3.32 18.58 -17.83
N ASN A 77 -2.07 18.23 -18.14
CA ASN A 77 -1.62 16.85 -18.43
C ASN A 77 -1.82 15.95 -17.17
N PRO A 78 -2.34 14.71 -17.31
CA PRO A 78 -2.46 13.76 -16.19
C PRO A 78 -1.18 13.58 -15.36
N ARG A 79 0.00 13.64 -16.00
CA ARG A 79 1.30 13.52 -15.31
C ARG A 79 1.58 14.72 -14.39
N ASP A 80 1.27 15.93 -14.87
CA ASP A 80 1.32 17.15 -14.06
C ASP A 80 0.27 17.12 -12.94
N ALA A 81 -0.84 16.40 -13.12
CA ALA A 81 -1.82 16.17 -12.06
C ALA A 81 -1.28 15.25 -10.96
N GLY A 82 -0.53 14.20 -11.31
CA GLY A 82 0.17 13.34 -10.34
C GLY A 82 1.15 14.09 -9.46
N GLN A 83 2.01 14.92 -10.06
CA GLN A 83 2.96 15.75 -9.31
C GLN A 83 2.22 16.72 -8.37
N ARG A 84 1.24 17.47 -8.87
CA ARG A 84 0.47 18.43 -8.06
C ARG A 84 -0.30 17.77 -6.92
N LEU A 85 -0.85 16.58 -7.16
CA LEU A 85 -1.47 15.76 -6.11
C LEU A 85 -0.44 15.46 -5.01
N GLY A 86 0.74 14.93 -5.38
CA GLY A 86 1.79 14.59 -4.43
C GLY A 86 2.28 15.81 -3.62
N GLU A 87 2.50 16.94 -4.28
CA GLU A 87 2.88 18.21 -3.63
C GLU A 87 1.79 18.70 -2.66
N ALA A 88 0.53 18.74 -3.10
CA ALA A 88 -0.58 19.20 -2.26
C ALA A 88 -0.82 18.29 -1.04
N VAL A 89 -0.63 16.98 -1.20
CA VAL A 89 -0.69 16.01 -0.11
C VAL A 89 0.45 16.23 0.87
N ALA A 90 1.67 16.44 0.39
CA ALA A 90 2.83 16.74 1.23
C ALA A 90 2.65 18.05 2.01
N ASP A 91 2.23 19.12 1.35
CA ASP A 91 1.92 20.40 1.98
C ASP A 91 0.83 20.25 3.05
N THR A 92 -0.24 19.51 2.74
CA THR A 92 -1.33 19.26 3.69
C THR A 92 -0.86 18.46 4.90
N TRP A 93 -0.03 17.44 4.67
CA TRP A 93 0.52 16.60 5.73
C TRP A 93 1.44 17.41 6.65
N HIS A 94 2.41 18.13 6.08
CA HIS A 94 3.37 18.93 6.84
C HIS A 94 2.75 20.16 7.52
N ALA A 95 1.65 20.70 6.99
CA ALA A 95 0.88 21.76 7.65
C ALA A 95 0.01 21.26 8.81
N SER A 96 -0.23 19.96 8.92
CA SER A 96 -0.92 19.39 10.07
C SER A 96 0.04 19.30 11.27
N ASN A 97 -0.46 19.51 12.49
CA ASN A 97 0.34 19.28 13.71
C ASN A 97 0.78 17.81 13.88
N TRP A 98 0.33 16.93 12.99
CA TRP A 98 0.69 15.52 12.85
C TRP A 98 1.78 15.27 11.78
N GLY A 99 2.25 16.32 11.11
CA GLY A 99 3.17 16.32 9.96
C GLY A 99 4.62 15.92 10.27
N GLY A 100 4.79 14.93 11.14
CA GLY A 100 6.08 14.35 11.50
C GLY A 100 6.62 13.38 10.44
N TYR A 101 7.60 12.56 10.85
CA TYR A 101 8.36 11.63 10.00
C TYR A 101 7.54 10.45 9.44
N ARG A 102 6.26 10.32 9.81
CA ARG A 102 5.36 9.20 9.46
C ARG A 102 4.74 9.37 8.07
N ILE A 103 5.58 9.44 7.04
CA ILE A 103 5.15 9.57 5.65
C ILE A 103 4.37 8.34 5.15
N ASP A 104 4.46 7.20 5.85
CA ASP A 104 3.68 5.99 5.59
C ASP A 104 2.17 6.23 5.67
N ILE A 105 1.70 7.14 6.53
CA ILE A 105 0.28 7.45 6.70
C ILE A 105 -0.31 8.15 5.47
N PRO A 106 0.18 9.32 5.02
CA PRO A 106 -0.34 9.97 3.82
C PRO A 106 -0.12 9.11 2.56
N VAL A 107 0.98 8.34 2.46
CA VAL A 107 1.16 7.39 1.35
C VAL A 107 0.11 6.29 1.38
N SER A 108 -0.21 5.76 2.57
CA SER A 108 -1.27 4.76 2.76
C SER A 108 -2.66 5.29 2.39
N ILE A 109 -2.96 6.55 2.70
CA ILE A 109 -4.21 7.20 2.30
C ILE A 109 -4.34 7.23 0.78
N ILE A 110 -3.27 7.65 0.07
CA ILE A 110 -3.26 7.65 -1.39
C ILE A 110 -3.38 6.22 -1.95
N GLY A 111 -2.66 5.26 -1.37
CA GLY A 111 -2.75 3.85 -1.75
C GLY A 111 -4.15 3.29 -1.58
N GLY A 112 -4.81 3.56 -0.45
CA GLY A 112 -6.18 3.14 -0.18
C GLY A 112 -7.18 3.75 -1.16
N LEU A 113 -7.11 5.06 -1.40
CA LEU A 113 -7.99 5.71 -2.38
C LEU A 113 -7.76 5.18 -3.81
N ALA A 114 -6.51 4.90 -4.18
CA ALA A 114 -6.20 4.30 -5.48
C ALA A 114 -6.76 2.88 -5.62
N LEU A 115 -6.76 2.10 -4.53
CA LEU A 115 -7.31 0.75 -4.47
C LEU A 115 -8.82 0.69 -4.29
N PHE A 116 -9.52 1.82 -4.19
CA PHE A 116 -10.96 1.81 -3.98
C PHE A 116 -11.66 0.91 -5.02
N PRO A 117 -12.43 -0.11 -4.59
CA PRO A 117 -12.81 -1.23 -5.47
C PRO A 117 -13.84 -0.82 -6.53
N ILE A 118 -14.66 0.20 -6.24
CA ILE A 118 -15.67 0.69 -7.17
C ILE A 118 -15.03 1.66 -8.17
N LYS A 119 -14.82 1.19 -9.40
CA LYS A 119 -14.32 1.97 -10.54
C LYS A 119 -15.48 2.52 -11.39
N GLY A 120 -15.30 3.67 -12.03
CA GLY A 120 -16.28 4.34 -12.89
C GLY A 120 -17.34 5.20 -12.18
N HIS A 121 -17.37 5.19 -10.84
CA HIS A 121 -18.36 5.91 -10.02
C HIS A 121 -17.74 7.02 -9.17
N THR A 122 -16.77 7.74 -9.75
CA THR A 122 -15.90 8.65 -9.01
C THR A 122 -16.65 9.73 -8.23
N GLU A 123 -17.71 10.32 -8.79
CA GLU A 123 -18.49 11.36 -8.10
C GLU A 123 -19.26 10.81 -6.88
N ASP A 124 -19.87 9.64 -7.02
CA ASP A 124 -20.61 8.99 -5.95
C ASP A 124 -19.67 8.56 -4.82
N VAL A 125 -18.53 7.96 -5.17
CA VAL A 125 -17.49 7.57 -4.20
C VAL A 125 -16.94 8.79 -3.48
N THR A 126 -16.64 9.87 -4.21
CA THR A 126 -16.17 11.14 -3.60
C THR A 126 -17.20 11.67 -2.61
N ARG A 127 -18.49 11.63 -2.96
CA ARG A 127 -19.57 12.07 -2.08
C ARG A 127 -19.70 11.20 -0.83
N ILE A 128 -19.58 9.88 -0.96
CA ILE A 128 -19.64 8.95 0.18
C ILE A 128 -18.50 9.24 1.15
N ILE A 129 -17.26 9.28 0.65
CA ILE A 129 -16.06 9.52 1.48
C ILE A 129 -16.11 10.92 2.12
N SER A 130 -16.56 11.94 1.38
CA SER A 130 -16.61 13.32 1.90
C SER A 130 -17.64 13.51 3.03
N ASN A 131 -18.68 12.68 3.06
CA ASN A 131 -19.74 12.75 4.06
C ASN A 131 -19.59 11.72 5.18
N SER A 132 -18.59 10.83 5.12
CA SER A 132 -18.34 9.87 6.19
C SER A 132 -17.89 10.56 7.47
N THR A 133 -18.22 9.98 8.61
CA THR A 133 -17.62 10.31 9.91
C THR A 133 -16.15 9.90 9.95
N ASP A 134 -15.43 10.34 10.98
CA ASP A 134 -14.01 10.01 11.17
C ASP A 134 -13.80 8.51 11.41
N TRP A 135 -14.69 7.88 12.17
CA TRP A 135 -14.68 6.44 12.39
C TRP A 135 -14.94 5.68 11.09
N GLU A 136 -15.98 6.05 10.34
CA GLU A 136 -16.31 5.42 9.04
C GLU A 136 -15.16 5.59 8.04
N LEU A 137 -14.46 6.73 8.06
CA LEU A 137 -13.30 6.95 7.20
C LEU A 137 -12.14 6.00 7.52
N LEU A 138 -11.78 5.90 8.80
CA LEU A 138 -10.71 5.00 9.25
C LEU A 138 -11.07 3.53 8.98
N GLN A 139 -12.33 3.17 9.25
CA GLN A 139 -12.83 1.83 8.97
C GLN A 139 -12.84 1.52 7.47
N GLY A 140 -13.24 2.48 6.63
CA GLY A 140 -13.19 2.34 5.18
C GLY A 140 -11.79 2.04 4.65
N TYR A 141 -10.74 2.67 5.20
CA TYR A 141 -9.37 2.32 4.84
C TYR A 141 -9.00 0.88 5.22
N ARG A 142 -9.40 0.41 6.41
CA ARG A 142 -9.17 -0.99 6.81
C ARG A 142 -9.85 -1.96 5.85
N GLU A 143 -11.09 -1.66 5.46
CA GLU A 143 -11.87 -2.48 4.54
C GLU A 143 -11.29 -2.52 3.13
N ILE A 144 -10.80 -1.39 2.61
CA ILE A 144 -10.13 -1.35 1.30
C ILE A 144 -8.91 -2.28 1.29
N TYR A 145 -8.08 -2.20 2.33
CA TYR A 145 -6.89 -3.02 2.42
C TYR A 145 -7.19 -4.50 2.68
N ALA A 146 -8.20 -4.79 3.51
CA ALA A 146 -8.69 -6.15 3.70
C ALA A 146 -9.25 -6.75 2.39
N HIS A 147 -9.99 -5.96 1.62
CA HIS A 147 -10.47 -6.34 0.30
C HIS A 147 -9.31 -6.64 -0.66
N ALA A 148 -8.30 -5.76 -0.69
CA ALA A 148 -7.12 -5.98 -1.52
C ALA A 148 -6.36 -7.25 -1.12
N TRP A 149 -6.17 -7.52 0.17
CA TRP A 149 -5.56 -8.76 0.66
C TRP A 149 -6.38 -10.00 0.31
N ALA A 150 -7.71 -9.95 0.43
CA ALA A 150 -8.57 -11.08 0.07
C ALA A 150 -8.43 -11.46 -1.42
N HIS A 151 -8.27 -10.48 -2.31
CA HIS A 151 -8.13 -10.75 -3.74
C HIS A 151 -6.68 -11.04 -4.16
N ARG A 152 -5.72 -10.37 -3.52
CA ARG A 152 -4.28 -10.42 -3.80
C ARG A 152 -3.50 -10.51 -2.49
N PRO A 153 -3.49 -11.68 -1.81
CA PRO A 153 -2.82 -11.82 -0.51
C PRO A 153 -1.31 -11.62 -0.60
N ASP A 154 -0.72 -11.94 -1.75
CA ASP A 154 0.67 -11.68 -2.09
C ASP A 154 1.02 -10.18 -2.07
N LEU A 155 0.20 -9.36 -2.73
CA LEU A 155 0.39 -7.92 -2.76
C LEU A 155 -0.08 -7.27 -1.46
N GLY A 156 -1.15 -7.80 -0.84
CA GLY A 156 -1.65 -7.40 0.47
C GLY A 156 -0.58 -7.49 1.54
N ALA A 157 0.14 -8.62 1.63
CA ALA A 157 1.26 -8.77 2.54
C ALA A 157 2.38 -7.75 2.25
N ARG A 158 2.69 -7.49 0.97
CA ARG A 158 3.69 -6.47 0.59
C ARG A 158 3.25 -5.05 0.98
N MET A 159 1.95 -4.78 1.05
CA MET A 159 1.38 -3.51 1.49
C MET A 159 1.38 -3.32 3.01
N ALA A 160 1.90 -4.25 3.82
CA ALA A 160 1.94 -4.13 5.28
C ALA A 160 2.50 -2.78 5.80
N PRO A 161 3.55 -2.17 5.21
CA PRO A 161 4.02 -0.85 5.62
C PRO A 161 2.98 0.26 5.49
N LEU A 162 2.00 0.12 4.59
CA LEU A 162 0.90 1.07 4.42
C LEU A 162 -0.23 0.82 5.42
N MET A 163 -0.40 -0.41 5.90
CA MET A 163 -1.56 -0.78 6.72
C MET A 163 -1.29 -0.66 8.22
N GLY A 164 -0.04 -0.80 8.66
CA GLY A 164 0.29 -0.95 10.08
C GLY A 164 -0.23 0.18 10.98
N TRP A 165 -0.29 1.42 10.48
CA TRP A 165 -0.77 2.55 11.26
C TRP A 165 -2.26 2.50 11.60
N LEU A 166 -3.06 1.77 10.81
CA LEU A 166 -4.51 1.62 11.02
C LEU A 166 -4.84 0.76 12.23
N THR A 167 -3.87 -0.01 12.73
CA THR A 167 -4.01 -0.91 13.88
C THR A 167 -3.22 -0.43 15.10
N GLU A 168 -2.61 0.75 15.05
CA GLU A 168 -1.94 1.35 16.20
C GLU A 168 -2.94 1.87 17.24
N ASP A 169 -2.60 1.76 18.52
CA ASP A 169 -3.36 2.38 19.60
C ASP A 169 -3.42 3.91 19.39
N GLY A 170 -4.60 4.50 19.62
CA GLY A 170 -4.81 5.95 19.47
C GLY A 170 -4.87 6.43 18.02
N VAL A 171 -5.13 5.54 17.05
CA VAL A 171 -5.33 5.91 15.64
C VAL A 171 -6.42 6.98 15.45
N GLU A 172 -7.41 7.02 16.34
CA GLU A 172 -8.49 8.02 16.36
C GLU A 172 -7.96 9.44 16.53
N GLU A 173 -6.84 9.63 17.24
CA GLU A 173 -6.23 10.95 17.43
C GLU A 173 -5.73 11.53 16.09
N LYS A 174 -5.38 10.66 15.14
CA LYS A 174 -4.89 11.03 13.80
C LYS A 174 -6.03 11.33 12.83
N ALA A 175 -7.29 11.10 13.20
CA ALA A 175 -8.43 11.18 12.28
C ALA A 175 -8.56 12.55 11.58
N TYR A 176 -8.28 13.64 12.29
CA TYR A 176 -8.28 14.98 11.70
C TYR A 176 -7.27 15.13 10.55
N ALA A 177 -6.03 14.64 10.74
CA ALA A 177 -5.00 14.70 9.71
C ALA A 177 -5.34 13.78 8.53
N VAL A 178 -5.84 12.57 8.83
CA VAL A 178 -6.30 11.59 7.83
C VAL A 178 -7.41 12.19 6.96
N ARG A 179 -8.42 12.82 7.58
CA ARG A 179 -9.49 13.51 6.85
C ARG A 179 -8.95 14.61 5.97
N ARG A 180 -8.07 15.46 6.50
CA ARG A 180 -7.49 16.56 5.71
C ARG A 180 -6.73 16.07 4.48
N VAL A 181 -5.88 15.05 4.63
CA VAL A 181 -5.16 14.45 3.50
C VAL A 181 -6.14 13.80 2.51
N THR A 182 -7.16 13.11 3.01
CA THR A 182 -8.21 12.50 2.17
C THR A 182 -8.95 13.56 1.35
N GLU A 183 -9.44 14.63 1.97
CA GLU A 183 -10.15 15.72 1.29
C GLU A 183 -9.24 16.43 0.27
N THR A 184 -7.95 16.62 0.59
CA THR A 184 -6.97 17.13 -0.38
C THR A 184 -6.80 16.18 -1.55
N ALA A 185 -6.62 14.87 -1.32
CA ALA A 185 -6.44 13.89 -2.38
C ALA A 185 -7.66 13.82 -3.32
N LEU A 186 -8.87 13.83 -2.75
CA LEU A 186 -10.13 13.91 -3.51
C LEU A 186 -10.20 15.18 -4.35
N ARG A 187 -9.84 16.34 -3.78
CA ARG A 187 -9.82 17.62 -4.49
C ARG A 187 -8.82 17.64 -5.65
N TYR A 188 -7.68 16.97 -5.48
CA TYR A 188 -6.65 16.86 -6.52
C TYR A 188 -6.84 15.65 -7.44
N GLY A 189 -7.99 14.99 -7.35
CA GLY A 189 -8.48 14.11 -8.38
C GLY A 189 -7.97 12.68 -8.32
N ILE A 190 -7.56 12.18 -7.14
CA ILE A 190 -7.03 10.80 -7.00
C ILE A 190 -7.96 9.74 -7.62
N LEU A 191 -9.27 9.87 -7.42
CA LEU A 191 -10.26 8.94 -7.95
C LEU A 191 -10.53 9.13 -9.45
N GLN A 192 -10.17 10.27 -10.04
CA GLN A 192 -10.21 10.46 -11.49
C GLN A 192 -8.95 9.91 -12.14
N LEU A 193 -7.81 9.98 -11.46
CA LEU A 193 -6.54 9.42 -11.93
C LEU A 193 -6.52 7.89 -11.86
N THR A 194 -7.20 7.29 -10.88
CA THR A 194 -7.09 5.84 -10.57
C THR A 194 -8.42 5.08 -10.61
N GLY A 195 -9.54 5.80 -10.78
CA GLY A 195 -10.89 5.24 -10.69
C GLY A 195 -11.51 4.84 -12.02
N ASP A 196 -10.83 5.03 -13.17
CA ASP A 196 -11.37 4.64 -14.47
C ASP A 196 -11.55 3.11 -14.58
N PRO A 197 -12.66 2.60 -15.13
CA PRO A 197 -12.85 1.16 -15.29
C PRO A 197 -11.85 0.52 -16.26
N ASP A 198 -11.34 1.28 -17.24
CA ASP A 198 -10.32 0.83 -18.18
C ASP A 198 -8.91 0.99 -17.56
N PRO A 199 -8.15 -0.12 -17.38
CA PRO A 199 -6.76 -0.08 -16.94
C PRO A 199 -5.88 0.88 -17.74
N TYR A 200 -6.12 1.08 -19.04
CA TYR A 200 -5.35 2.00 -19.87
C TYR A 200 -5.41 3.43 -19.30
N ASN A 201 -6.60 3.91 -18.96
CA ASN A 201 -6.81 5.27 -18.47
C ASN A 201 -6.30 5.45 -17.03
N ARG A 202 -6.52 4.46 -16.15
CA ARG A 202 -6.07 4.54 -14.75
C ARG A 202 -4.60 4.19 -14.52
N SER A 203 -3.87 3.81 -15.56
CA SER A 203 -2.42 3.55 -15.51
C SER A 203 -1.56 4.73 -15.94
N ASP A 204 -2.16 5.85 -16.37
CA ASP A 204 -1.36 6.94 -16.93
C ASP A 204 -0.57 7.75 -15.87
N THR A 205 -0.80 7.54 -14.58
CA THR A 205 -0.08 8.28 -13.54
C THR A 205 0.35 7.37 -12.40
N ASP A 206 1.64 7.41 -12.07
CA ASP A 206 2.18 6.78 -10.86
C ASP A 206 1.99 7.73 -9.67
N VAL A 207 0.78 7.71 -9.12
CA VAL A 207 0.41 8.54 -7.97
C VAL A 207 1.20 8.18 -6.71
N MET A 208 1.67 6.93 -6.58
CA MET A 208 2.46 6.48 -5.44
C MET A 208 3.85 7.11 -5.48
N SER A 209 4.52 7.08 -6.64
CA SER A 209 5.86 7.67 -6.78
C SER A 209 5.86 9.16 -6.48
N TRP A 210 4.91 9.91 -7.04
CA TRP A 210 4.80 11.35 -6.82
C TRP A 210 4.52 11.66 -5.35
N THR A 211 3.65 10.90 -4.71
CA THR A 211 3.35 11.07 -3.28
C THR A 211 4.58 10.81 -2.40
N ILE A 212 5.23 9.67 -2.57
CA ILE A 212 6.43 9.30 -1.78
C ILE A 212 7.55 10.33 -2.00
N THR A 213 7.78 10.72 -3.26
CA THR A 213 8.83 11.68 -3.61
C THR A 213 8.52 13.07 -3.06
N SER A 214 7.28 13.54 -3.08
CA SER A 214 6.93 14.85 -2.52
C SER A 214 7.01 14.88 -0.98
N LEU A 215 6.71 13.77 -0.31
CA LEU A 215 6.80 13.67 1.16
C LEU A 215 8.22 13.50 1.72
N ARG A 216 9.16 12.98 0.91
CA ARG A 216 10.55 12.80 1.36
C ARG A 216 11.24 14.16 1.53
N SER A 217 11.96 14.32 2.64
CA SER A 217 12.81 15.49 2.88
C SER A 217 13.95 15.57 1.86
N HIS A 218 14.48 16.77 1.63
CA HIS A 218 15.57 16.98 0.67
C HIS A 218 16.82 16.13 1.00
N GLY A 219 17.15 15.96 2.29
CA GLY A 219 18.25 15.11 2.74
C GLY A 219 18.00 13.60 2.55
N ALA A 220 16.75 13.15 2.72
CA ALA A 220 16.38 11.76 2.45
C ALA A 220 16.49 11.42 0.95
N LYS A 221 16.14 12.36 0.06
CA LYS A 221 16.32 12.22 -1.40
C LYS A 221 17.79 12.03 -1.79
N GLN A 222 18.71 12.81 -1.20
CA GLN A 222 20.14 12.71 -1.49
C GLN A 222 20.79 11.46 -0.88
N GLY A 223 20.39 11.06 0.33
CA GLY A 223 21.00 9.95 1.05
C GLY A 223 20.65 8.56 0.51
N LEU A 224 19.47 8.39 -0.10
CA LEU A 224 19.03 7.12 -0.67
C LEU A 224 19.56 6.90 -2.09
N GLY A 225 19.96 7.97 -2.81
CA GLY A 225 20.41 7.86 -4.21
C GLY A 225 19.33 7.37 -5.18
N GLU A 226 18.10 7.20 -4.72
CA GLU A 226 16.92 6.82 -5.49
C GLU A 226 16.40 8.05 -6.24
N TYR A 227 16.65 8.09 -7.55
CA TYR A 227 16.10 9.12 -8.42
C TYR A 227 14.85 8.57 -9.10
N HIS A 228 13.75 9.31 -9.00
CA HIS A 228 12.56 9.02 -9.79
C HIS A 228 12.92 9.09 -11.28
N THR A 229 12.73 7.99 -12.01
CA THR A 229 12.91 7.96 -13.46
C THR A 229 11.73 8.70 -14.10
N PRO A 230 11.96 9.78 -14.87
CA PRO A 230 10.87 10.53 -15.48
C PRO A 230 9.99 9.64 -16.36
N PRO A 231 8.65 9.80 -16.32
CA PRO A 231 7.72 8.93 -17.06
C PRO A 231 8.01 8.85 -18.57
N GLU A 232 8.41 9.96 -19.19
CA GLU A 232 8.73 10.03 -20.62
C GLU A 232 9.95 9.16 -20.97
N LEU A 233 10.91 9.06 -20.04
CA LEU A 233 12.07 8.19 -20.21
C LEU A 233 11.66 6.72 -20.05
N CYS A 234 10.80 6.39 -19.09
CA CYS A 234 10.24 5.05 -18.96
C CYS A 234 9.50 4.63 -20.23
N ASP A 235 8.64 5.50 -20.78
CA ASP A 235 7.89 5.23 -22.01
C ASP A 235 8.82 5.02 -23.22
N LEU A 236 9.84 5.87 -23.36
CA LEU A 236 10.85 5.73 -24.40
C LEU A 236 11.59 4.38 -24.28
N MET A 237 12.06 4.05 -23.08
CA MET A 237 12.79 2.79 -22.84
C MET A 237 11.92 1.57 -23.08
N ALA A 238 10.65 1.59 -22.64
CA ALA A 238 9.70 0.51 -22.88
C ALA A 238 9.50 0.25 -24.38
N ARG A 239 9.28 1.31 -25.17
CA ARG A 239 9.12 1.23 -26.63
C ARG A 239 10.38 0.72 -27.32
N MET A 240 11.56 1.16 -26.86
CA MET A 240 12.84 0.68 -27.41
C MET A 240 13.10 -0.80 -27.12
N LEU A 241 12.73 -1.28 -25.93
CA LEU A 241 12.98 -2.66 -25.50
C LEU A 241 11.98 -3.66 -26.08
N LEU A 242 10.71 -3.27 -26.18
CA LEU A 242 9.63 -4.13 -26.68
C LEU A 242 9.51 -4.06 -28.21
N GLY A 243 9.79 -2.90 -28.82
CA GLY A 243 9.57 -2.67 -30.25
C GLY A 243 8.09 -2.77 -30.63
N ASP A 244 7.82 -2.92 -31.93
CA ASP A 244 6.45 -3.01 -32.45
C ASP A 244 5.93 -4.47 -32.54
N GLU A 245 6.78 -5.45 -32.22
CA GLU A 245 6.42 -6.87 -32.24
C GLU A 245 5.92 -7.32 -30.87
N LEU A 246 4.75 -7.96 -30.85
CA LEU A 246 4.16 -8.38 -29.59
C LEU A 246 4.93 -9.56 -28.98
N PRO A 247 5.42 -9.46 -27.73
CA PRO A 247 6.04 -10.58 -27.05
C PRO A 247 5.03 -11.71 -26.82
N GLU A 248 5.52 -12.95 -26.85
CA GLU A 248 4.70 -14.13 -26.55
C GLU A 248 4.04 -14.03 -25.18
N LYS A 249 2.80 -14.51 -25.07
CA LYS A 249 2.11 -14.59 -23.77
C LYS A 249 2.93 -15.43 -22.79
N GLY A 250 2.98 -15.00 -21.53
CA GLY A 250 3.82 -15.59 -20.51
C GLY A 250 5.28 -15.09 -20.51
N TRP A 251 5.65 -14.18 -21.41
CA TRP A 251 6.93 -13.48 -21.32
C TRP A 251 7.09 -12.83 -19.96
N ARG A 252 8.34 -12.76 -19.47
CA ARG A 252 8.68 -12.31 -18.12
C ARG A 252 9.42 -10.99 -18.18
N PHE A 253 8.88 -9.99 -17.49
CA PHE A 253 9.52 -8.71 -17.25
C PHE A 253 10.15 -8.71 -15.87
N HIS A 254 11.42 -8.31 -15.79
CA HIS A 254 12.16 -8.25 -14.55
C HIS A 254 12.79 -6.88 -14.37
N GLU A 255 12.50 -6.24 -13.24
CA GLU A 255 13.04 -4.94 -12.85
C GLU A 255 13.78 -5.07 -11.50
N PRO A 256 15.12 -5.10 -11.48
CA PRO A 256 15.91 -5.36 -10.28
C PRO A 256 15.93 -4.20 -9.25
N ALA A 257 15.52 -2.99 -9.65
CA ALA A 257 15.46 -1.80 -8.78
C ALA A 257 14.26 -0.92 -9.19
N GLY A 258 13.05 -1.43 -8.94
CA GLY A 258 11.85 -0.93 -9.63
C GLY A 258 11.15 0.26 -8.99
N GLY A 259 11.52 0.67 -7.78
CA GLY A 259 10.77 1.67 -7.03
C GLY A 259 9.30 1.28 -6.92
N THR A 260 8.42 2.19 -7.30
CA THR A 260 6.97 1.98 -7.38
C THR A 260 6.51 1.36 -8.72
N GLY A 261 7.43 1.01 -9.62
CA GLY A 261 7.15 0.27 -10.85
C GLY A 261 7.00 1.13 -12.12
N GLY A 262 7.59 2.32 -12.20
CA GLY A 262 7.46 3.22 -13.37
C GLY A 262 7.78 2.56 -14.72
N MET A 263 8.81 1.71 -14.78
CA MET A 263 9.13 0.91 -15.98
C MET A 263 8.03 -0.11 -16.33
N PHE A 264 7.42 -0.75 -15.33
CA PHE A 264 6.31 -1.69 -15.53
C PHE A 264 5.06 -0.98 -16.01
N ARG A 265 4.76 0.22 -15.50
CA ARG A 265 3.68 1.07 -16.03
C ARG A 265 3.86 1.33 -17.51
N ALA A 266 5.05 1.79 -17.90
CA ALA A 266 5.37 2.10 -19.30
C ALA A 266 5.29 0.86 -20.20
N ALA A 267 5.85 -0.27 -19.77
CA ALA A 267 5.76 -1.54 -20.50
C ALA A 267 4.30 -2.01 -20.64
N ALA A 268 3.51 -1.96 -19.57
CA ALA A 268 2.10 -2.34 -19.60
C ALA A 268 1.27 -1.44 -20.53
N GLN A 269 1.50 -0.12 -20.53
CA GLN A 269 0.84 0.78 -21.47
C GLN A 269 1.22 0.47 -22.92
N HIS A 270 2.50 0.21 -23.18
CA HIS A 270 2.93 -0.12 -24.52
C HIS A 270 2.36 -1.45 -25.02
N LEU A 271 2.28 -2.48 -24.15
CA LEU A 271 1.58 -3.73 -24.48
C LEU A 271 0.10 -3.50 -24.85
N ARG A 272 -0.59 -2.59 -24.15
CA ARG A 272 -1.97 -2.21 -24.50
C ARG A 272 -2.07 -1.49 -25.82
N GLU A 273 -1.11 -0.60 -26.14
CA GLU A 273 -1.03 0.05 -27.46
C GLU A 273 -0.92 -1.01 -28.57
N LEU A 274 -0.15 -2.09 -28.32
CA LEU A 274 -0.03 -3.27 -29.18
C LEU A 274 -1.23 -4.24 -29.09
N GLN A 275 -2.33 -3.85 -28.45
CA GLN A 275 -3.56 -4.64 -28.29
C GLN A 275 -3.39 -5.93 -27.48
N ALA A 276 -2.44 -5.98 -26.55
CA ALA A 276 -2.26 -7.07 -25.61
C ALA A 276 -2.69 -6.71 -24.19
N ASP A 277 -3.09 -7.73 -23.43
CA ASP A 277 -3.44 -7.60 -22.03
C ASP A 277 -2.19 -7.82 -21.15
N PRO A 278 -1.76 -6.81 -20.36
CA PRO A 278 -0.66 -6.98 -19.39
C PRO A 278 -0.84 -8.15 -18.41
N ALA A 279 -2.08 -8.61 -18.17
CA ALA A 279 -2.35 -9.77 -17.32
C ALA A 279 -1.87 -11.11 -17.91
N ASP A 280 -1.62 -11.18 -19.22
CA ASP A 280 -1.08 -12.37 -19.90
C ASP A 280 0.43 -12.57 -19.68
N TYR A 281 1.11 -11.64 -18.98
CA TYR A 281 2.55 -11.63 -18.78
C TYR A 281 2.94 -11.80 -17.32
N ALA A 282 4.20 -12.12 -17.05
CA ALA A 282 4.73 -12.22 -15.69
C ALA A 282 5.63 -11.04 -15.36
N TRP A 283 5.48 -10.51 -14.14
CA TRP A 283 6.10 -9.28 -13.67
C TRP A 283 6.88 -9.56 -12.39
N ALA A 284 8.20 -9.32 -12.39
CA ALA A 284 9.05 -9.51 -11.23
C ALA A 284 9.80 -8.21 -10.91
N LEU A 285 9.44 -7.57 -9.80
CA LEU A 285 10.04 -6.32 -9.34
C LEU A 285 10.77 -6.55 -8.04
N ASN A 286 12.01 -6.09 -7.95
CA ASN A 286 12.75 -6.02 -6.70
C ASN A 286 12.92 -4.55 -6.30
N GLU A 287 12.75 -4.27 -5.01
CA GLU A 287 12.89 -2.94 -4.44
C GLU A 287 13.50 -3.04 -3.03
N LEU A 288 14.44 -2.17 -2.71
CA LEU A 288 15.10 -2.17 -1.40
C LEU A 288 14.22 -1.52 -0.33
N GLU A 289 13.54 -0.43 -0.67
CA GLU A 289 12.80 0.41 0.27
C GLU A 289 11.36 -0.11 0.47
N PRO A 290 10.95 -0.45 1.72
CA PRO A 290 9.65 -1.07 1.97
C PRO A 290 8.44 -0.26 1.52
N LEU A 291 8.47 1.07 1.65
CA LEU A 291 7.35 1.93 1.28
C LEU A 291 7.19 2.02 -0.25
N ALA A 292 8.29 2.13 -0.99
CA ALA A 292 8.30 2.04 -2.45
C ALA A 292 7.81 0.67 -2.94
N ALA A 293 8.26 -0.43 -2.33
CA ALA A 293 7.79 -1.79 -2.65
C ALA A 293 6.28 -1.95 -2.38
N ALA A 294 5.76 -1.36 -1.30
CA ALA A 294 4.34 -1.32 -1.03
C ALA A 294 3.57 -0.47 -2.06
N GLY A 295 4.15 0.66 -2.49
CA GLY A 295 3.63 1.46 -3.60
C GLY A 295 3.56 0.69 -4.92
N ALA A 296 4.58 -0.12 -5.23
CA ALA A 296 4.56 -1.01 -6.38
C ALA A 296 3.44 -2.06 -6.29
N ALA A 297 3.13 -2.56 -5.08
CA ALA A 297 2.03 -3.50 -4.87
C ALA A 297 0.66 -2.86 -5.13
N VAL A 298 0.45 -1.62 -4.65
CA VAL A 298 -0.74 -0.83 -4.99
C VAL A 298 -0.83 -0.66 -6.51
N ASN A 299 0.24 -0.20 -7.14
CA ASN A 299 0.30 0.09 -8.56
C ASN A 299 0.06 -1.15 -9.43
N ALA A 300 0.59 -2.32 -9.05
CA ALA A 300 0.35 -3.55 -9.79
C ALA A 300 -1.15 -3.92 -9.88
N ILE A 301 -1.93 -3.61 -8.84
CA ILE A 301 -3.39 -3.79 -8.83
C ILE A 301 -4.06 -2.71 -9.67
N VAL A 302 -3.74 -1.44 -9.42
CA VAL A 302 -4.34 -0.29 -10.12
C VAL A 302 -4.11 -0.41 -11.62
N TRP A 303 -2.88 -0.73 -12.02
CA TRP A 303 -2.49 -0.88 -13.41
C TRP A 303 -2.90 -2.20 -14.04
N GLY A 304 -3.63 -3.07 -13.34
CA GLY A 304 -4.15 -4.30 -13.93
C GLY A 304 -3.07 -5.19 -14.54
N LEU A 305 -1.94 -5.38 -13.85
CA LEU A 305 -0.86 -6.27 -14.30
C LEU A 305 -1.22 -7.77 -14.19
N GLY A 306 -2.42 -8.08 -13.71
CA GLY A 306 -2.92 -9.43 -13.57
C GLY A 306 -2.33 -10.20 -12.39
N PRO A 307 -2.53 -11.53 -12.36
CA PRO A 307 -2.17 -12.35 -11.21
C PRO A 307 -0.68 -12.66 -11.13
N ASN A 308 0.06 -12.56 -12.24
CA ASN A 308 1.44 -13.06 -12.33
C ASN A 308 2.47 -12.01 -11.92
N VAL A 309 2.27 -11.38 -10.76
CA VAL A 309 3.17 -10.36 -10.23
C VAL A 309 3.92 -10.90 -9.01
N VAL A 310 5.21 -10.59 -8.91
CA VAL A 310 6.07 -10.84 -7.76
C VAL A 310 6.78 -9.54 -7.43
N ILE A 311 6.60 -9.03 -6.21
CA ILE A 311 7.29 -7.85 -5.72
C ILE A 311 8.10 -8.25 -4.51
N ALA A 312 9.41 -8.29 -4.66
CA ALA A 312 10.34 -8.61 -3.60
C ALA A 312 10.86 -7.33 -2.95
N CYS A 313 10.90 -7.30 -1.62
CA CYS A 313 11.51 -6.22 -0.87
C CYS A 313 12.84 -6.71 -0.28
N GLY A 314 13.96 -6.13 -0.72
CA GLY A 314 15.30 -6.51 -0.28
C GLY A 314 16.41 -6.04 -1.20
N ASP A 315 17.65 -6.27 -0.77
CA ASP A 315 18.86 -5.91 -1.51
C ASP A 315 19.14 -6.93 -2.62
N THR A 316 18.89 -6.54 -3.87
CA THR A 316 19.14 -7.35 -5.07
C THR A 316 20.61 -7.78 -5.21
N LEU A 317 21.56 -6.99 -4.73
CA LEU A 317 22.99 -7.30 -4.83
C LEU A 317 23.44 -8.26 -3.74
N ALA A 318 22.91 -8.11 -2.52
CA ALA A 318 23.23 -8.99 -1.41
C ALA A 318 22.54 -10.36 -1.51
N ASP A 319 21.43 -10.44 -2.25
CA ASP A 319 20.55 -11.61 -2.22
C ASP A 319 20.10 -12.08 -3.60
N GLY A 320 20.91 -12.93 -4.23
CA GLY A 320 20.60 -13.53 -5.53
C GLY A 320 19.40 -14.50 -5.54
N GLY A 321 18.85 -14.87 -4.38
CA GLY A 321 17.69 -15.75 -4.28
C GLY A 321 16.39 -15.02 -3.92
N LEU A 322 16.41 -13.69 -3.91
CA LEU A 322 15.31 -12.85 -3.43
C LEU A 322 13.99 -13.11 -4.16
N SER A 323 13.97 -13.00 -5.49
CA SER A 323 12.76 -13.17 -6.30
C SER A 323 12.17 -14.58 -6.19
N ASP A 324 13.03 -15.61 -6.12
CA ASP A 324 12.60 -17.01 -5.95
C ASP A 324 11.98 -17.27 -4.58
N ARG A 325 12.53 -16.69 -3.52
CA ARG A 325 11.94 -16.79 -2.18
C ARG A 325 10.60 -16.07 -2.14
N THR A 326 10.49 -14.88 -2.71
CA THR A 326 9.21 -14.15 -2.78
C THR A 326 8.17 -14.89 -3.60
N ALA A 327 8.55 -15.57 -4.69
CA ALA A 327 7.64 -16.42 -5.44
C ALA A 327 7.10 -17.60 -4.60
N ARG A 328 7.93 -18.19 -3.74
CA ARG A 328 7.50 -19.24 -2.80
C ARG A 328 6.60 -18.69 -1.68
N GLU A 329 6.96 -17.55 -1.12
CA GLU A 329 6.16 -16.82 -0.12
C GLU A 329 4.78 -16.48 -0.67
N ARG A 330 4.70 -15.99 -1.91
CA ARG A 330 3.43 -15.76 -2.60
C ARG A 330 2.54 -17.00 -2.57
N LYS A 331 3.06 -18.18 -2.95
CA LYS A 331 2.27 -19.42 -2.94
C LYS A 331 1.71 -19.70 -1.54
N HIS A 332 2.53 -19.55 -0.51
CA HIS A 332 2.12 -19.77 0.88
C HIS A 332 1.01 -18.79 1.32
N LEU A 333 1.11 -17.51 0.95
CA LEU A 333 0.10 -16.49 1.29
C LEU A 333 -1.26 -16.78 0.65
N PHE A 334 -1.28 -17.33 -0.56
CA PHE A 334 -2.53 -17.78 -1.17
C PHE A 334 -3.14 -18.96 -0.41
N GLU A 335 -2.33 -19.96 -0.04
CA GLU A 335 -2.78 -21.11 0.75
C GLU A 335 -3.31 -20.69 2.14
N GLU A 336 -2.62 -19.76 2.81
CA GLU A 336 -3.05 -19.22 4.10
C GLU A 336 -4.36 -18.45 3.99
N ARG A 337 -4.49 -17.56 3.00
CA ARG A 337 -5.73 -16.83 2.73
C ARG A 337 -6.90 -17.80 2.51
N ASP A 338 -6.71 -18.81 1.67
CA ASP A 338 -7.78 -19.77 1.34
C ASP A 338 -8.24 -20.54 2.58
N GLN A 339 -7.32 -20.85 3.51
CA GLN A 339 -7.66 -21.43 4.81
C GLN A 339 -8.48 -20.46 5.67
N ILE A 340 -8.03 -19.20 5.82
CA ILE A 340 -8.72 -18.19 6.63
C ILE A 340 -10.14 -17.93 6.11
N LEU A 341 -10.29 -17.72 4.79
CA LEU A 341 -11.60 -17.50 4.18
C LEU A 341 -12.49 -18.75 4.29
N GLY A 342 -11.91 -19.95 4.21
CA GLY A 342 -12.62 -21.20 4.46
C GLY A 342 -13.18 -21.30 5.90
N TYR A 343 -12.40 -20.87 6.90
CA TYR A 343 -12.86 -20.83 8.29
C TYR A 343 -13.98 -19.79 8.50
N ILE A 344 -13.85 -18.60 7.94
CA ILE A 344 -14.89 -17.55 8.02
C ILE A 344 -16.19 -18.06 7.42
N ALA A 345 -16.14 -18.62 6.20
CA ALA A 345 -17.32 -19.18 5.54
C ALA A 345 -17.99 -20.30 6.36
N ALA A 346 -17.21 -21.13 7.05
CA ALA A 346 -17.74 -22.17 7.93
C ALA A 346 -18.44 -21.60 9.18
N VAL A 347 -17.89 -20.54 9.77
CA VAL A 347 -18.50 -19.84 10.91
C VAL A 347 -19.80 -19.16 10.49
N ASP A 348 -19.81 -18.45 9.36
CA ASP A 348 -21.00 -17.78 8.83
C ASP A 348 -22.12 -18.80 8.54
N ALA A 349 -21.79 -19.93 7.91
CA ALA A 349 -22.75 -21.00 7.65
C ALA A 349 -23.32 -21.60 8.95
N ALA A 350 -22.50 -21.74 10.00
CA ALA A 350 -22.96 -22.20 11.30
C ALA A 350 -23.92 -21.20 11.96
N GLN A 351 -23.61 -19.90 11.90
CA GLN A 351 -24.48 -18.84 12.42
C GLN A 351 -25.83 -18.80 11.68
N GLU A 352 -25.83 -18.93 10.35
CA GLU A 352 -27.05 -19.00 9.55
C GLU A 352 -27.89 -20.24 9.91
N ALA A 353 -27.25 -21.40 10.12
CA ALA A 353 -27.93 -22.62 10.54
C ALA A 353 -28.57 -22.46 11.93
N PHE A 354 -27.87 -21.88 12.90
CA PHE A 354 -28.44 -21.59 14.22
C PHE A 354 -29.61 -20.62 14.14
N ALA A 355 -29.50 -19.54 13.37
CA ALA A 355 -30.59 -18.59 13.14
C ALA A 355 -31.80 -19.22 12.43
N LEU A 356 -31.60 -20.24 11.60
CA LEU A 356 -32.71 -21.00 11.01
C LEU A 356 -33.38 -21.92 12.02
N VAL A 357 -32.60 -22.63 12.84
CA VAL A 357 -33.12 -23.49 13.92
C VAL A 357 -33.94 -22.66 14.91
N ASP A 358 -33.44 -21.51 15.36
CA ASP A 358 -34.15 -20.62 16.29
C ASP A 358 -35.47 -20.11 15.72
N ARG A 359 -35.53 -19.83 14.41
CA ARG A 359 -36.78 -19.44 13.74
C ARG A 359 -37.78 -20.59 13.69
N LEU A 360 -37.33 -21.82 13.46
CA LEU A 360 -38.20 -23.00 13.39
C LEU A 360 -38.70 -23.44 14.77
N THR A 361 -37.86 -23.38 15.79
CA THR A 361 -38.23 -23.73 17.18
C THR A 361 -39.04 -22.62 17.84
N GLY A 362 -38.71 -21.36 17.59
CA GLY A 362 -39.48 -20.19 18.07
C GLY A 362 -40.88 -20.08 17.44
N ALA A 363 -41.06 -20.53 16.19
CA ALA A 363 -42.36 -20.57 15.54
C ALA A 363 -43.27 -21.72 16.02
N GLN A 364 -42.73 -22.75 16.70
CA GLN A 364 -43.51 -23.84 17.28
C GLN A 364 -44.02 -23.56 18.70
N ALA A 365 -43.65 -22.41 19.29
CA ALA A 365 -44.00 -22.04 20.66
C ALA A 365 -45.22 -21.08 20.78
N VAL A 366 -46.03 -20.91 19.71
CA VAL A 366 -47.23 -20.04 19.70
C VAL A 366 -48.50 -20.86 19.50
#